data_AF-A0A183H628-F1
#
_entry.id   AF-A0A183H628-F1
#
_cell.length_a   1.000
_cell.length_b   1.000
_cell.length_c   1.000
_cell.angle_alpha   90.00
_cell.angle_beta   90.00
_cell.angle_gamma   90.00
#
_symmetry.space_group_name_H-M   'P 1'
#
loop_
_entity.id
_entity.type
_entity.pdbx_description
1 polymer ?
#
loop_
_entity_poly.entity_id
_entity_poly.type
_entity_poly.pdbx_seq_one_letter_code
_entity_poly.pdbx_strand_id
1 'polypeptide(L)'
;MVVRLEETMCLLRHCRLNAALTIQLFSQLFYYINMVLFNWLVSSSGIPYCSRAFGVRLRTRLGHVNEWAYQRGLELAAECHMDRINQAIILLVTPKTVDQISNLGATCYKLNSVQV
;
A
#
# COMPACT_ATOMS: atom_id res chain seq x y z
N MET A 1 -11.27 5.95 -3.69
CA MET A 1 -10.59 5.46 -2.48
C MET A 1 -10.49 6.57 -1.44
N VAL A 2 -9.72 7.64 -1.67
CA VAL A 2 -9.57 8.75 -0.69
C VAL A 2 -10.89 9.36 -0.23
N VAL A 3 -11.84 9.64 -1.14
CA VAL A 3 -13.17 10.17 -0.76
C VAL A 3 -13.90 9.27 0.26
N ARG A 4 -13.81 7.94 0.11
CA ARG A 4 -14.44 6.98 1.03
C ARG A 4 -13.72 6.92 2.39
N LEU A 5 -12.40 7.11 2.39
CA LEU A 5 -11.60 7.22 3.63
C LEU A 5 -12.00 8.48 4.39
N GLU A 6 -12.16 9.59 3.67
CA GLU A 6 -12.58 10.87 4.25
C GLU A 6 -14.01 10.83 4.79
N GLU A 7 -14.97 10.26 4.04
CA GLU A 7 -16.34 10.03 4.51
C GLU A 7 -16.35 9.21 5.82
N THR A 8 -15.57 8.12 5.86
CA THR A 8 -15.43 7.30 7.07
C THR A 8 -14.85 8.12 8.24
N MET A 9 -13.79 8.88 8.01
CA MET A 9 -13.15 9.70 9.05
C MET A 9 -14.11 10.76 9.61
N CYS A 10 -14.88 11.41 8.74
CA CYS A 10 -15.91 12.36 9.12
C CYS A 10 -16.99 11.71 9.99
N LEU A 11 -17.47 10.52 9.62
CA LEU A 11 -18.43 9.76 10.43
C LEU A 11 -17.86 9.38 11.80
N LEU A 12 -16.63 8.87 11.86
CA LEU A 12 -15.99 8.51 13.13
C LEU A 12 -15.82 9.72 14.06
N ARG A 13 -15.45 10.88 13.50
CA ARG A 13 -15.39 12.15 14.23
C ARG A 13 -16.75 12.62 14.70
N HIS A 14 -17.77 12.52 13.85
CA HIS A 14 -19.15 12.88 14.22
C HIS A 14 -19.67 12.03 15.37
N CYS A 15 -19.38 10.73 15.36
CA CYS A 15 -19.70 9.79 16.43
C CYS A 15 -18.78 9.92 17.66
N ARG A 16 -17.81 10.86 17.66
CA ARG A 16 -16.82 11.08 18.74
C ARG A 16 -16.07 9.81 19.13
N LEU A 17 -15.76 8.95 18.14
CA LEU A 17 -15.03 7.73 18.40
C LEU A 17 -13.65 8.04 19.00
N ASN A 18 -13.22 7.22 19.96
CA ASN A 18 -11.89 7.33 20.54
C ASN A 18 -10.80 7.31 19.45
N ALA A 19 -9.77 8.16 19.60
CA ALA A 19 -8.68 8.29 18.64
C ALA A 19 -7.91 6.97 18.44
N ALA A 20 -7.68 6.20 19.51
CA ALA A 20 -7.02 4.89 19.41
C ALA A 20 -7.87 3.88 18.62
N LEU A 21 -9.19 3.87 18.82
CA LEU A 21 -10.10 3.03 18.01
C LEU A 21 -10.13 3.48 16.55
N THR A 22 -10.08 4.79 16.30
CA THR A 22 -9.99 5.34 14.93
C THR A 22 -8.71 4.88 14.24
N ILE A 23 -7.56 4.96 14.92
CA ILE A 23 -6.28 4.46 14.40
C ILE A 23 -6.38 2.95 14.12
N GLN A 24 -6.91 2.16 15.05
CA GLN A 24 -7.05 0.71 14.85
C GLN A 24 -7.93 0.36 13.65
N LEU A 25 -9.05 1.06 13.46
CA LEU A 25 -9.93 0.85 12.31
C LEU A 25 -9.21 1.16 10.99
N PHE A 26 -8.52 2.29 10.91
CA PHE A 26 -7.76 2.64 9.71
C PHE A 26 -6.56 1.71 9.48
N SER A 27 -5.88 1.26 10.53
CA SER A 27 -4.86 0.21 10.46
C SER A 27 -5.40 -1.07 9.80
N GLN A 28 -6.58 -1.53 10.23
CA GLN A 28 -7.22 -2.70 9.61
C GLN A 28 -7.60 -2.44 8.15
N LEU A 29 -8.07 -1.23 7.82
CA LEU A 29 -8.41 -0.86 6.45
C LEU A 29 -7.16 -0.83 5.55
N PHE A 30 -6.06 -0.26 6.01
CA PHE A 30 -4.78 -0.26 5.30
C PHE A 30 -4.25 -1.68 5.08
N TYR A 31 -4.33 -2.53 6.11
CA TYR A 31 -3.98 -3.94 6.01
C TYR A 31 -4.85 -4.67 4.97
N TYR A 32 -6.16 -4.41 4.97
CA TYR A 32 -7.08 -4.99 4.00
C TYR A 32 -6.77 -4.54 2.57
N ILE A 33 -6.56 -3.23 2.35
CA ILE A 33 -6.15 -2.69 1.04
C ILE A 33 -4.88 -3.37 0.56
N ASN A 34 -3.87 -3.47 1.42
CA ASN A 34 -2.61 -4.13 1.13
C ASN A 34 -2.82 -5.59 0.71
N MET A 35 -3.57 -6.37 1.49
CA MET A 35 -3.80 -7.79 1.21
C MET A 35 -4.59 -8.00 -0.09
N VAL A 36 -5.66 -7.24 -0.31
CA VAL A 36 -6.49 -7.37 -1.53
C VAL A 36 -5.67 -7.04 -2.78
N LEU A 37 -4.96 -5.90 -2.77
CA LEU A 37 -4.16 -5.49 -3.92
C LEU A 37 -3.00 -6.45 -4.18
N PHE A 38 -2.29 -6.85 -3.12
CA PHE A 38 -1.15 -7.75 -3.26
C PHE A 38 -1.57 -9.14 -3.75
N ASN A 39 -2.60 -9.72 -3.14
CA ASN A 39 -3.08 -11.05 -3.53
C ASN A 39 -3.63 -11.05 -4.96
N TRP A 40 -4.32 -9.97 -5.36
CA TRP A 40 -4.74 -9.81 -6.75
C TRP A 40 -3.54 -9.72 -7.70
N LEU A 41 -2.52 -8.91 -7.37
CA LEU A 41 -1.35 -8.69 -8.20
C LEU A 41 -0.58 -9.99 -8.50
N VAL A 42 -0.42 -10.87 -7.50
CA VAL A 42 0.29 -12.15 -7.65
C VAL A 42 -0.61 -13.29 -8.14
N SER A 43 -1.91 -13.04 -8.35
CA SER A 43 -2.84 -14.03 -8.91
C SER A 43 -2.69 -14.15 -10.43
N SER A 44 -3.24 -15.21 -11.01
CA SER A 44 -3.33 -15.40 -12.46
C SER A 44 -3.99 -14.22 -13.20
N SER A 45 -4.90 -13.50 -12.53
CA SER A 45 -5.56 -12.31 -13.07
C SER A 45 -4.70 -11.06 -13.00
N GLY A 46 -3.76 -10.98 -12.05
CA GLY A 46 -2.89 -9.82 -11.84
C GLY A 46 -1.58 -9.88 -12.61
N ILE A 47 -1.02 -11.08 -12.82
CA ILE A 47 0.26 -11.29 -13.53
C ILE A 47 0.35 -10.55 -14.88
N PRO A 48 -0.68 -10.54 -15.75
CA PRO A 48 -0.63 -9.78 -17.01
C PRO A 48 -0.42 -8.27 -16.83
N TYR A 49 -0.73 -7.73 -15.64
CA TYR A 49 -0.57 -6.32 -15.31
C TYR A 49 0.76 -6.00 -14.64
N CYS A 50 1.59 -6.99 -14.29
CA CYS A 50 2.91 -6.83 -13.67
C CYS A 50 3.92 -6.18 -14.62
N SER A 51 3.74 -4.88 -14.85
CA SER A 51 4.54 -4.04 -15.74
C SER A 51 4.98 -2.78 -15.02
N ARG A 52 6.09 -2.19 -15.46
CA ARG A 52 6.57 -0.90 -14.94
C ARG A 52 5.52 0.19 -15.03
N ALA A 53 4.81 0.27 -16.15
CA ALA A 53 3.75 1.25 -16.37
C ALA A 53 2.60 1.10 -15.37
N PHE A 54 2.19 -0.13 -15.08
CA PHE A 54 1.19 -0.39 -14.05
C PHE A 54 1.72 -0.06 -12.65
N GLY A 55 2.94 -0.46 -12.32
CA GLY A 55 3.59 -0.12 -11.05
C GLY A 55 3.63 1.38 -10.78
N VAL A 56 3.98 2.19 -11.78
CA VAL A 56 3.95 3.67 -11.67
C VAL A 56 2.53 4.17 -11.39
N ARG A 57 1.52 3.69 -12.12
CA ARG A 57 0.12 4.08 -11.89
C ARG A 57 -0.37 3.69 -10.51
N LEU A 58 -0.04 2.49 -10.05
CA LEU A 58 -0.43 2.00 -8.73
C LEU A 58 0.24 2.82 -7.62
N ARG A 59 1.54 3.13 -7.78
CA ARG A 59 2.29 4.03 -6.89
C ARG A 59 1.61 5.39 -6.74
N THR A 60 1.24 6.03 -7.85
CA THR A 60 0.56 7.33 -7.80
C THR A 60 -0.78 7.23 -7.07
N ARG A 61 -1.57 6.18 -7.32
CA ARG A 61 -2.88 6.00 -6.67
C ARG A 61 -2.76 5.75 -5.17
N LEU A 62 -1.81 4.92 -4.73
CA LEU A 62 -1.54 4.72 -3.30
C LEU A 62 -0.89 5.95 -2.66
N GLY A 63 -0.12 6.74 -3.42
CA GLY A 63 0.42 8.02 -2.99
C GLY A 63 -0.66 8.97 -2.49
N HIS A 64 -1.83 9.03 -3.14
CA HIS A 64 -2.95 9.84 -2.66
C HIS A 64 -3.53 9.34 -1.32
N VAL A 65 -3.47 8.03 -1.05
CA VAL A 65 -3.89 7.47 0.25
C VAL A 65 -2.87 7.76 1.33
N ASN A 66 -1.57 7.66 1.02
CA ASN A 66 -0.50 7.98 1.95
C ASN A 66 -0.54 9.48 2.33
N GLU A 67 -0.72 10.36 1.34
CA GLU A 67 -0.87 11.79 1.56
C GLU A 67 -2.10 12.10 2.43
N TRP A 68 -3.24 11.48 2.13
CA TRP A 68 -4.43 11.61 2.97
C TRP A 68 -4.19 11.10 4.40
N ALA A 69 -3.51 9.97 4.57
CA ALA A 69 -3.19 9.41 5.88
C ALA A 69 -2.29 10.36 6.68
N TYR A 70 -1.28 10.94 6.05
CA TYR A 70 -0.41 11.96 6.63
C TYR A 70 -1.21 13.19 7.11
N GLN A 71 -2.12 13.71 6.29
CA GLN A 71 -2.99 14.84 6.67
C GLN A 71 -3.97 14.52 7.82
N ARG A 72 -4.13 13.23 8.16
CA ARG A 72 -4.98 12.74 9.26
C ARG A 72 -4.19 12.22 10.46
N GLY A 73 -2.85 12.25 10.45
CA GLY A 73 -2.00 11.72 11.51
C GLY A 73 -1.99 10.18 11.57
N LEU A 74 -2.14 9.53 10.42
CA LEU A 74 -2.23 8.08 10.25
C LEU A 74 -1.06 7.51 9.41
N GLU A 75 -0.02 8.31 9.15
CA GLU A 75 1.09 7.96 8.26
C GLU A 75 1.83 6.69 8.71
N LEU A 76 2.09 6.53 10.00
CA LEU A 76 2.78 5.36 10.53
C LEU A 76 1.96 4.07 10.35
N ALA A 77 0.64 4.16 10.51
CA ALA A 77 -0.26 3.04 10.28
C ALA A 77 -0.31 2.68 8.78
N ALA A 78 -0.40 3.70 7.91
CA ALA A 78 -0.39 3.51 6.47
C ALA A 78 0.91 2.86 5.98
N GLU A 79 2.07 3.37 6.44
CA GLU A 79 3.39 2.83 6.10
C GLU A 79 3.54 1.37 6.55
N CYS A 80 3.26 1.10 7.83
CA CYS A 80 3.43 -0.23 8.41
C CYS A 80 2.52 -1.28 7.75
N HIS A 81 1.23 -0.94 7.55
CA HIS A 81 0.24 -1.91 7.07
C HIS A 81 0.20 -2.06 5.55
N MET A 82 0.72 -1.10 4.78
CA MET A 82 0.84 -1.17 3.32
C MET A 82 2.25 -1.47 2.81
N ASP A 83 3.20 -1.79 3.71
CA ASP A 83 4.59 -2.08 3.38
C ASP A 83 4.74 -3.11 2.23
N ARG A 84 4.00 -4.22 2.30
CA ARG A 84 4.13 -5.31 1.31
C ARG A 84 3.74 -4.88 -0.10
N ILE A 85 2.61 -4.20 -0.29
CA ILE A 85 2.19 -3.71 -1.60
C ILE A 85 3.13 -2.60 -2.10
N ASN A 86 3.66 -1.76 -1.19
CA ASN A 86 4.66 -0.76 -1.53
C ASN A 86 5.96 -1.40 -2.03
N GLN A 87 6.43 -2.48 -1.41
CA GLN A 87 7.59 -3.24 -1.90
C GLN A 87 7.34 -3.89 -3.26
N ALA A 88 6.16 -4.45 -3.49
CA ALA A 88 5.79 -4.98 -4.81
C ALA A 88 5.76 -3.89 -5.89
N ILE A 89 5.30 -2.68 -5.55
CA ILE A 89 5.36 -1.52 -6.45
C ILE A 89 6.80 -1.12 -6.74
N ILE A 90 7.67 -1.07 -5.72
CA ILE A 90 9.09 -0.80 -5.91
C ILE A 90 9.70 -1.84 -6.85
N LEU A 91 9.41 -3.13 -6.62
CA LEU A 91 9.83 -4.20 -7.49
C LEU A 91 9.36 -3.97 -8.94
N LEU A 92 8.11 -3.59 -9.17
CA LEU A 92 7.62 -3.34 -10.53
C LEU A 92 8.27 -2.13 -11.21
N VAL A 93 8.62 -1.09 -10.45
CA VAL A 93 9.10 0.18 -11.02
C VAL A 93 10.61 0.21 -11.22
N THR A 94 11.36 -0.47 -10.36
CA THR A 94 12.82 -0.51 -10.38
C THR A 94 13.34 -1.31 -11.57
N PRO A 95 14.24 -0.75 -12.41
CA PRO A 95 14.91 -1.47 -13.48
C PRO A 95 15.60 -2.74 -12.98
N LYS A 96 15.52 -3.83 -13.76
CA LYS A 96 16.17 -5.11 -13.43
C LYS A 96 17.58 -5.20 -14.03
N THR A 97 18.39 -4.17 -13.80
CA THR A 97 19.81 -4.18 -14.19
C THR A 97 20.66 -4.79 -13.06
N VAL A 98 21.84 -5.32 -13.38
CA VAL A 98 22.73 -6.01 -12.42
C VAL A 98 22.98 -5.17 -11.16
N ASP A 99 23.25 -3.87 -11.33
CA ASP A 99 23.51 -2.94 -10.21
C ASP A 99 22.29 -2.67 -9.33
N GLN A 100 21.08 -2.87 -9.84
CA GLN A 100 19.83 -2.59 -9.13
C GLN A 100 19.24 -3.84 -8.45
N ILE A 101 19.69 -5.04 -8.83
CA ILE A 101 19.23 -6.30 -8.24
C ILE A 101 19.68 -6.42 -6.77
N SER A 102 20.89 -5.96 -6.43
CA SER A 102 21.36 -5.92 -5.03
C SER A 102 20.46 -5.03 -4.15
N ASN A 103 20.06 -3.86 -4.67
CA ASN A 103 19.17 -2.92 -3.98
C ASN A 103 17.73 -3.48 -3.82
N LEU A 104 17.27 -4.28 -4.79
CA LEU A 104 15.97 -4.94 -4.70
C LEU A 104 15.93 -5.99 -3.59
N GLY A 105 17.02 -6.72 -3.37
CA GLY A 105 17.13 -7.69 -2.27
C GLY A 105 16.97 -7.04 -0.89
N ALA A 106 17.52 -5.83 -0.70
CA ALA A 106 17.36 -5.07 0.54
C ALA A 106 15.94 -4.47 0.70
N THR A 107 15.28 -4.13 -0.41
CA THR A 107 13.99 -3.42 -0.38
C THR A 107 12.78 -4.37 -0.30
N CYS A 108 12.88 -5.59 -0.83
CA CYS A 108 11.75 -6.54 -0.93
C CYS A 108 11.68 -7.54 0.22
N TYR A 109 12.03 -7.14 1.46
CA TYR A 109 12.11 -8.03 2.62
C TYR A 109 10.78 -8.64 3.09
N LYS A 110 9.62 -8.11 2.67
CA LYS A 110 8.28 -8.68 2.93
C LYS A 110 7.78 -9.61 1.83
N LEU A 111 8.54 -9.78 0.74
CA LEU A 111 8.23 -10.69 -0.36
C LEU A 111 9.05 -11.97 -0.20
N ASN A 112 8.44 -13.12 -0.46
CA ASN A 112 9.16 -14.39 -0.49
C ASN A 112 9.72 -14.67 -1.91
N SER A 113 10.54 -15.71 -2.05
CA SER A 113 11.21 -16.05 -3.31
C SER A 113 10.27 -16.41 -4.47
N VAL A 114 9.01 -16.79 -4.19
CA VAL A 114 8.00 -17.07 -5.22
C VAL A 114 7.33 -15.78 -5.72
N GLN A 115 7.40 -14.71 -4.94
CA GLN A 115 6.74 -13.43 -5.21
C GLN A 115 7.64 -12.38 -5.87
N VAL A 116 8.96 -12.61 -5.87
CA VAL A 116 9.99 -11.78 -6.50
C VAL A 116 10.27 -12.29 -7.91
#